data_AF-A0A0M6XT90-F1
#
_entry.id   AF-A0A0M6XT90-F1
#
_cell.length_a   1.000
_cell.length_b   1.000
_cell.length_c   1.000
_cell.angle_alpha   90.00
_cell.angle_beta   90.00
_cell.angle_gamma   90.00
#
_symmetry.space_group_name_H-M   'P 1'
#
loop_
_entity.id
_entity.type
_entity.pdbx_description
1 polymer ?
#
loop_
_entity_poly.entity_id
_entity_poly.type
_entity_poly.pdbx_seq_one_letter_code
_entity_poly.pdbx_strand_id
1 'polypeptide(L)'
;MSKEGERHVAELIRLEGKRMELEDALGRLARDEAEAQEVLELASHVQRLEQEVESARAAAQMEKKDEDMNDTVTKRAIRNMASVDAQLDALAKSMQADGETFEQAYCKALDTDIGRSMIRTREEAHTLATGGSTEADVAAARADLT
;
A
#
# COMPACT_ATOMS: atom_id res chain seq x y z
N MET A 1 -77.05 41.79 15.98
CA MET A 1 -76.50 40.75 15.07
C MET A 1 -77.26 39.45 15.29
N SER A 2 -77.41 38.60 14.28
CA SER A 2 -78.06 37.28 14.44
C SER A 2 -77.10 36.30 15.13
N LYS A 3 -77.61 35.43 16.00
CA LYS A 3 -76.83 34.37 16.70
C LYS A 3 -76.04 33.47 15.74
N GLU A 4 -76.53 33.33 14.52
CA GLU A 4 -75.90 32.56 13.45
C GLU A 4 -74.68 33.30 12.87
N GLY A 5 -74.76 34.63 12.73
CA GLY A 5 -73.62 35.47 12.34
C GLY A 5 -72.50 35.46 13.37
N GLU A 6 -72.84 35.47 14.66
CA GLU A 6 -71.85 35.36 15.75
C GLU A 6 -71.13 33.99 15.74
N ARG A 7 -71.84 32.91 15.42
CA ARG A 7 -71.23 31.57 15.25
C ARG A 7 -70.30 31.50 14.05
N HIS A 8 -70.69 32.10 12.92
CA HIS A 8 -69.83 32.14 11.74
C HIS A 8 -68.55 32.95 11.97
N VAL A 9 -68.63 34.07 12.70
CA VAL A 9 -67.44 34.86 13.06
C VAL A 9 -66.51 34.06 13.98
N ALA A 10 -67.04 33.35 14.98
CA ALA A 10 -66.23 32.50 15.85
C ALA A 10 -65.56 31.34 15.10
N GLU A 11 -66.28 30.72 14.15
CA GLU A 11 -65.72 29.67 13.29
C GLU A 11 -64.62 30.22 12.38
N LEU A 12 -64.79 31.41 11.80
CA LEU A 12 -63.77 32.06 10.97
C LEU A 12 -62.49 32.36 11.75
N ILE A 13 -62.59 32.91 12.96
CA ILE A 13 -61.43 33.17 13.82
C ILE A 13 -60.69 31.86 14.15
N ARG A 14 -61.44 30.79 14.44
CA ARG A 14 -60.86 29.47 14.70
C ARG A 14 -60.14 28.89 13.48
N LEU A 15 -60.73 29.04 12.30
CA LEU A 15 -60.15 28.56 11.05
C LEU A 15 -58.91 29.38 10.66
N GLU A 16 -58.90 30.69 10.87
CA GLU A 16 -57.71 31.53 10.68
C GLU A 16 -56.58 31.15 11.63
N GLY A 17 -56.87 30.90 12.91
CA GLY A 17 -55.88 30.43 13.88
C GLY A 17 -55.25 29.10 13.44
N LYS A 18 -56.08 28.13 13.04
CA LYS A 18 -55.61 26.85 12.50
C LYS A 18 -54.80 26.99 11.22
N ARG A 19 -55.18 27.92 10.33
CA ARG A 19 -54.43 28.19 9.10
C ARG A 19 -53.02 28.68 9.42
N MET A 20 -52.91 29.61 10.36
CA MET A 20 -51.61 30.16 10.79
C MET A 20 -50.72 29.10 11.45
N GLU A 21 -51.30 28.22 12.29
CA GLU A 21 -50.56 27.09 12.88
C GLU A 21 -50.05 26.11 11.81
N LEU A 22 -50.87 25.81 10.79
CA LEU A 22 -50.47 24.96 9.68
C LEU A 22 -49.40 25.62 8.79
N GLU A 23 -49.48 26.93 8.55
CA GLU A 23 -48.46 27.68 7.83
C GLU A 23 -47.11 27.67 8.56
N ASP A 24 -47.10 27.84 9.89
CA ASP A 24 -45.86 27.75 10.69
C ASP A 24 -45.29 26.32 10.68
N ALA A 25 -46.14 25.30 10.80
CA ALA A 25 -45.73 23.89 10.76
C ALA A 25 -45.14 23.51 9.39
N LEU A 26 -45.73 23.98 8.29
CA LEU A 26 -45.18 23.80 6.94
C LEU A 26 -43.83 24.50 6.78
N GLY A 27 -43.69 25.72 7.32
CA GLY A 27 -42.43 26.45 7.29
C GLY A 27 -41.30 25.75 8.06
N ARG A 28 -41.61 25.08 9.16
CA ARG A 28 -40.65 24.24 9.91
C ARG A 28 -40.30 22.97 9.15
N LEU A 29 -41.30 22.25 8.63
CA LEU A 29 -41.10 21.02 7.88
C LEU A 29 -40.19 21.24 6.66
N ALA A 30 -40.40 22.34 5.92
CA ALA A 30 -39.55 22.66 4.77
C ALA A 30 -38.07 22.91 5.15
N ARG A 31 -37.81 23.40 6.37
CA ARG A 31 -36.44 23.55 6.88
C ARG A 31 -35.84 22.21 7.30
N ASP A 32 -36.61 21.42 8.03
CA ASP A 32 -36.18 20.09 8.46
C ASP A 32 -35.88 19.17 7.26
N GLU A 33 -36.67 19.27 6.19
CA GLU A 33 -36.42 18.55 4.93
C GLU A 33 -35.13 19.02 4.24
N ALA A 34 -34.84 20.32 4.26
CA ALA A 34 -33.58 20.85 3.71
C ALA A 34 -32.36 20.38 4.53
N GLU A 35 -32.44 20.43 5.86
CA GLU A 35 -31.38 19.93 6.75
C GLU A 35 -31.17 18.42 6.58
N ALA A 36 -32.24 17.64 6.43
CA ALA A 36 -32.15 16.20 6.20
C ALA A 36 -31.43 15.86 4.89
N GLN A 37 -31.65 16.66 3.84
CA GLN A 37 -30.96 16.49 2.57
C GLN A 37 -29.45 16.78 2.68
N GLU A 38 -29.08 17.85 3.39
CA GLU A 38 -27.67 18.16 3.66
C GLU A 38 -26.97 17.05 4.46
N VAL A 39 -27.65 16.49 5.45
CA VAL A 39 -27.13 15.37 6.25
C VAL A 39 -26.93 14.12 5.40
N LEU A 40 -27.84 13.82 4.47
CA LEU A 40 -27.69 12.70 3.54
C LEU A 40 -26.48 12.87 2.60
N GLU A 41 -26.30 14.08 2.07
CA GLU A 41 -25.14 14.40 1.23
C GLU A 41 -23.84 14.26 2.02
N LEU A 42 -23.79 14.78 3.25
CA LEU A 42 -22.63 14.66 4.13
C LEU A 42 -22.32 13.21 4.48
N ALA A 43 -23.33 12.39 4.78
CA ALA A 43 -23.16 10.96 5.06
C ALA A 43 -22.54 10.23 3.86
N SER A 44 -23.00 10.54 2.64
CA SER A 44 -22.42 9.98 1.41
C SER A 44 -20.96 10.38 1.21
N HIS A 45 -20.60 11.62 1.58
CA HIS A 45 -19.25 12.13 1.47
C HIS A 45 -18.31 11.48 2.51
N VAL A 46 -18.77 11.34 3.75
CA VAL A 46 -18.04 10.64 4.81
C VAL A 46 -17.76 9.20 4.40
N GLN A 47 -18.76 8.47 3.88
CA GLN A 47 -18.57 7.10 3.44
C GLN A 47 -17.50 6.98 2.34
N ARG A 48 -17.43 7.95 1.41
CA ARG A 48 -16.38 7.98 0.38
C ARG A 48 -15.01 8.25 0.99
N LEU A 49 -14.91 9.21 1.90
CA LEU A 49 -13.65 9.52 2.59
C LEU A 49 -13.15 8.33 3.42
N GLU A 50 -14.04 7.58 4.07
CA GLU A 50 -13.67 6.36 4.80
C GLU A 50 -13.08 5.31 3.88
N GLN A 51 -13.65 5.12 2.68
CA GLN A 51 -13.10 4.19 1.67
C GLN A 51 -11.74 4.65 1.16
N GLU A 52 -11.56 5.94 0.92
CA GLU A 52 -10.27 6.52 0.50
C GLU A 52 -9.20 6.36 1.58
N VAL A 53 -9.55 6.61 2.85
CA VAL A 53 -8.65 6.42 3.99
C VAL A 53 -8.26 4.95 4.16
N GLU A 54 -9.22 4.03 4.06
CA GLU A 54 -8.92 2.59 4.15
C GLU A 54 -8.01 2.15 3.00
N SER A 55 -8.27 2.62 1.79
CA SER A 55 -7.42 2.35 0.62
C SER A 55 -6.01 2.90 0.80
N ALA A 56 -5.89 4.13 1.29
CA ALA A 56 -4.59 4.76 1.58
C ALA A 56 -3.83 4.02 2.68
N ARG A 57 -4.52 3.54 3.72
CA ARG A 57 -3.92 2.72 4.79
C ARG A 57 -3.43 1.38 4.26
N ALA A 58 -4.22 0.71 3.43
CA ALA A 58 -3.82 -0.54 2.80
C ALA A 58 -2.58 -0.36 1.92
N ALA A 59 -2.55 0.70 1.09
CA ALA A 59 -1.40 1.03 0.26
C ALA A 59 -0.14 1.31 1.11
N ALA A 60 -0.25 2.12 2.17
CA ALA A 60 0.87 2.43 3.06
C ALA A 60 1.40 1.19 3.81
N GLN A 61 0.53 0.25 4.18
CA GLN A 61 0.96 -1.01 4.78
C GLN A 61 1.70 -1.91 3.79
N MET A 62 1.29 -1.93 2.53
CA MET A 62 1.98 -2.67 1.48
C MET A 62 3.37 -2.07 1.21
N GLU A 63 3.45 -0.76 1.05
CA GLU A 63 4.73 -0.04 0.83
C GLU A 63 5.74 -0.31 1.95
N LYS A 64 5.30 -0.23 3.21
CA LYS A 64 6.16 -0.55 4.36
C LYS A 64 6.66 -2.00 4.35
N LYS A 65 5.79 -2.94 3.97
CA LYS A 65 6.16 -4.36 3.88
C LYS A 65 7.19 -4.59 2.76
N ASP A 66 7.04 -3.91 1.65
CA ASP A 66 7.97 -3.99 0.52
C ASP A 66 9.34 -3.38 0.87
N GLU A 67 9.35 -2.25 1.60
CA GLU A 67 10.60 -1.66 2.13
C GLU A 67 11.32 -2.62 3.10
N ASP A 68 10.61 -3.18 4.08
CA ASP A 68 11.18 -4.15 5.03
C ASP A 68 11.72 -5.40 4.31
N MET A 69 11.01 -5.87 3.29
CA MET A 69 11.44 -7.00 2.47
C MET A 69 12.70 -6.65 1.65
N ASN A 70 12.76 -5.46 1.07
CA ASN A 70 13.91 -5.03 0.29
C ASN A 70 15.18 -4.85 1.15
N ASP A 71 15.03 -4.29 2.36
CA ASP A 71 16.14 -4.18 3.33
C ASP A 71 16.64 -5.56 3.79
N THR A 72 15.73 -6.51 4.03
CA THR A 72 16.12 -7.89 4.39
C THR A 72 16.78 -8.64 3.24
N VAL A 73 16.31 -8.47 2.00
CA VAL A 73 16.94 -9.02 0.79
C VAL A 73 18.34 -8.43 0.61
N THR A 74 18.50 -7.11 0.72
CA THR A 74 19.78 -6.41 0.62
C THR A 74 20.78 -6.91 1.67
N LYS A 75 20.35 -6.98 2.94
CA LYS A 75 21.20 -7.49 4.03
C LYS A 75 21.60 -8.95 3.84
N ARG A 76 20.70 -9.78 3.31
CA ARG A 76 21.00 -11.19 3.00
C ARG A 76 21.98 -11.30 1.84
N ALA A 77 21.79 -10.50 0.79
CA ALA A 77 22.68 -10.44 -0.37
C ALA A 77 24.11 -10.06 0.04
N ILE A 78 24.29 -9.00 0.85
CA ILE A 78 25.62 -8.60 1.37
C ILE A 78 26.27 -9.74 2.17
N ARG A 79 25.49 -10.42 3.03
CA ARG A 79 25.99 -11.58 3.79
C ARG A 79 26.40 -12.74 2.88
N ASN A 80 25.65 -13.01 1.82
CA ASN A 80 25.98 -14.03 0.85
C ASN A 80 27.28 -13.69 0.11
N MET A 81 27.47 -12.43 -0.33
CA MET A 81 28.72 -11.99 -0.95
C MET A 81 29.92 -12.23 -0.03
N ALA A 82 29.82 -11.81 1.24
CA ALA A 82 30.90 -12.01 2.21
C ALA A 82 31.18 -13.50 2.47
N SER A 83 30.13 -14.33 2.50
CA SER A 83 30.28 -15.78 2.65
C SER A 83 30.96 -16.41 1.43
N VAL A 84 30.62 -15.95 0.21
CA VAL A 84 31.23 -16.43 -1.02
C VAL A 84 32.70 -16.03 -1.10
N ASP A 85 33.03 -14.77 -0.77
CA ASP A 85 34.41 -14.29 -0.73
C ASP A 85 35.26 -15.14 0.25
N ALA A 86 34.71 -15.46 1.43
CA ALA A 86 35.39 -16.33 2.39
C ALA A 86 35.56 -17.78 1.89
N GLN A 87 34.60 -18.30 1.12
CA GLN A 87 34.70 -19.63 0.52
C GLN A 87 35.73 -19.67 -0.61
N LEU A 88 35.82 -18.62 -1.42
CA LEU A 88 36.85 -18.46 -2.45
C LEU A 88 38.26 -18.38 -1.81
N ASP A 89 38.41 -17.63 -0.72
CA ASP A 89 39.67 -17.57 0.04
C ASP A 89 40.06 -18.93 0.63
N ALA A 90 39.09 -19.68 1.16
CA ALA A 90 39.33 -21.02 1.69
C ALA A 90 39.71 -22.01 0.58
N LEU A 91 39.05 -21.94 -0.57
CA LEU A 91 39.37 -22.74 -1.75
C LEU A 91 40.80 -22.44 -2.23
N ALA A 92 41.15 -21.17 -2.36
CA ALA A 92 42.49 -20.73 -2.74
C ALA A 92 43.56 -21.26 -1.76
N LYS A 93 43.34 -21.15 -0.44
CA LYS A 93 44.25 -21.72 0.57
C LYS A 93 44.38 -23.24 0.44
N SER A 94 43.29 -23.95 0.14
CA SER A 94 43.32 -25.40 -0.02
C SER A 94 44.06 -25.86 -1.28
N MET A 95 44.11 -25.01 -2.31
CA MET A 95 44.77 -25.27 -3.58
C MET A 95 46.22 -24.77 -3.63
N GLN A 96 46.66 -24.02 -2.62
CA GLN A 96 47.98 -23.41 -2.58
C GLN A 96 49.07 -24.49 -2.45
N ALA A 97 49.97 -24.55 -3.42
CA ALA A 97 51.13 -25.44 -3.37
C ALA A 97 52.27 -24.85 -2.52
N ASP A 98 53.17 -25.70 -2.04
CA ASP A 98 54.34 -25.27 -1.25
C ASP A 98 55.22 -24.29 -2.05
N GLY A 99 55.38 -23.07 -1.52
CA GLY A 99 56.14 -21.99 -2.16
C GLY A 99 55.36 -21.14 -3.17
N GLU A 100 54.08 -21.45 -3.43
CA GLU A 100 53.19 -20.65 -4.27
C GLU A 100 52.61 -19.46 -3.49
N THR A 101 52.39 -18.31 -4.17
CA THR A 101 51.72 -17.17 -3.55
C THR A 101 50.22 -17.39 -3.46
N PHE A 102 49.57 -16.77 -2.47
CA PHE A 102 48.11 -16.87 -2.32
C PHE A 102 47.37 -16.34 -3.57
N GLU A 103 47.87 -15.28 -4.21
CA GLU A 103 47.27 -14.71 -5.41
C GLU A 103 47.25 -15.69 -6.60
N GLN A 104 48.32 -16.47 -6.79
CA GLN A 104 48.36 -17.50 -7.84
C GLN A 104 47.37 -18.64 -7.54
N ALA A 105 47.30 -19.07 -6.28
CA ALA A 105 46.33 -20.06 -5.84
C ALA A 105 44.88 -19.56 -5.93
N TYR A 106 44.66 -18.25 -5.71
CA TYR A 106 43.36 -17.60 -5.85
C TYR A 106 42.91 -17.53 -7.32
N CYS A 107 43.80 -17.13 -8.23
CA CYS A 107 43.51 -17.19 -9.67
C CYS A 107 43.16 -18.61 -10.13
N LYS A 108 43.91 -19.62 -9.67
CA LYS A 108 43.59 -21.03 -9.94
C LYS A 108 42.23 -21.43 -9.38
N ALA A 109 41.89 -20.99 -8.17
CA ALA A 109 40.60 -21.26 -7.55
C ALA A 109 39.45 -20.67 -8.39
N LEU A 110 39.61 -19.45 -8.92
CA LEU A 110 38.64 -18.82 -9.82
C LEU A 110 38.44 -19.57 -11.14
N ASP A 111 39.49 -20.22 -11.65
CA ASP A 111 39.44 -21.02 -12.88
C ASP A 111 38.76 -22.39 -12.71
N THR A 112 38.47 -22.82 -11.47
CA THR A 112 37.71 -24.04 -11.21
C THR A 112 36.21 -23.84 -11.49
N ASP A 113 35.49 -24.92 -11.76
CA ASP A 113 34.03 -24.87 -11.91
C ASP A 113 33.34 -24.34 -10.65
N ILE A 114 33.89 -24.67 -9.48
CA ILE A 114 33.40 -24.21 -8.18
C ILE A 114 33.63 -22.70 -8.02
N GLY A 115 34.84 -22.22 -8.34
CA GLY A 115 35.17 -20.79 -8.28
C GLY A 115 34.33 -19.95 -9.24
N ARG A 116 34.14 -20.41 -10.48
CA ARG A 116 33.24 -19.78 -11.44
C ARG A 116 31.79 -19.72 -10.94
N SER A 117 31.30 -20.81 -10.34
CA SER A 117 29.96 -20.84 -9.73
C SER A 117 29.84 -19.83 -8.59
N MET A 118 30.86 -19.74 -7.72
CA MET A 118 30.91 -18.78 -6.63
C MET A 118 30.87 -17.33 -7.13
N ILE A 119 31.64 -16.99 -8.16
CA ILE A 119 31.60 -15.66 -8.77
C ILE A 119 30.21 -15.34 -9.32
N ARG A 120 29.55 -16.28 -10.01
CA ARG A 120 28.16 -16.07 -10.47
C ARG A 120 27.20 -15.80 -9.31
N THR A 121 27.26 -16.59 -8.24
CA THR A 121 26.44 -16.37 -7.04
C THR A 121 26.72 -15.01 -6.39
N ARG A 122 27.97 -14.54 -6.42
CA ARG A 122 28.35 -13.20 -5.94
C ARG A 122 27.78 -12.09 -6.82
N GLU A 123 27.80 -12.25 -8.14
CA GLU A 123 27.22 -11.31 -9.10
C GLU A 123 25.68 -11.23 -8.98
N GLU A 124 25.02 -12.38 -8.79
CA GLU A 124 23.59 -12.46 -8.49
C GLU A 124 23.24 -11.78 -7.16
N ALA A 125 24.02 -12.03 -6.11
CA ALA A 125 23.83 -11.35 -4.84
C ALA A 125 24.06 -9.83 -4.97
N HIS A 126 25.06 -9.40 -5.72
CA HIS A 126 25.30 -7.98 -5.98
C HIS A 126 24.12 -7.34 -6.73
N THR A 127 23.61 -7.99 -7.77
CA THR A 127 22.44 -7.50 -8.52
C THR A 127 21.19 -7.38 -7.63
N LEU A 128 20.95 -8.37 -6.76
CA LEU A 128 19.90 -8.29 -5.73
C LEU A 128 20.09 -7.11 -4.77
N ALA A 129 21.32 -6.88 -4.30
CA ALA A 129 21.62 -5.76 -3.38
C ALA A 129 21.44 -4.38 -4.03
N THR A 130 21.66 -4.27 -5.35
CA THR A 130 21.49 -3.01 -6.09
C THR A 130 20.08 -2.84 -6.69
N GLY A 131 19.18 -3.80 -6.49
CA GLY A 131 17.84 -3.79 -7.08
C GLY A 131 17.83 -3.98 -8.60
N GLY A 132 18.85 -4.62 -9.16
CA GLY A 132 18.92 -4.98 -10.57
C GLY A 132 18.21 -6.31 -10.86
N SER A 133 17.85 -6.55 -12.11
CA SER A 133 17.22 -7.80 -12.54
C SER A 133 18.21 -8.97 -12.50
N THR A 134 17.81 -10.07 -11.87
CA THR A 134 18.59 -11.31 -11.79
C THR A 134 18.34 -12.23 -12.99
N GLU A 135 19.19 -13.25 -13.17
CA GLU A 135 18.99 -14.26 -14.22
C GLU A 135 17.66 -15.03 -14.04
N ALA A 136 17.22 -15.23 -12.80
CA ALA A 136 15.92 -15.80 -12.48
C ALA A 136 14.76 -14.91 -12.95
N ASP A 137 14.86 -13.58 -12.77
CA ASP A 137 13.85 -12.63 -13.23
C ASP A 137 13.74 -12.64 -14.75
N VAL A 138 14.87 -12.69 -15.45
CA VAL A 138 14.91 -12.78 -16.91
C VAL A 138 14.36 -14.12 -17.40
N ALA A 139 14.64 -15.22 -16.70
CA ALA A 139 14.11 -16.54 -17.04
C ALA A 139 12.58 -16.62 -16.84
N ALA A 140 12.07 -16.06 -15.75
CA ALA A 140 10.63 -15.96 -15.49
C ALA A 140 9.93 -15.12 -16.58
N ALA A 141 10.48 -13.94 -16.91
CA ALA A 141 9.94 -13.10 -17.97
C ALA A 141 9.95 -13.77 -19.35
N ARG A 142 10.93 -14.65 -19.63
CA ARG A 142 10.95 -15.46 -20.86
C ARG A 142 9.88 -16.54 -20.88
N ALA A 143 9.58 -17.15 -19.74
CA ALA A 143 8.54 -18.17 -19.63
C ALA A 143 7.13 -17.59 -19.84
N ASP A 144 6.89 -16.36 -19.36
CA ASP A 144 5.61 -15.67 -19.56
C ASP A 144 5.35 -15.24 -21.02
N LEU A 145 6.39 -15.23 -21.87
CA LEU A 145 6.31 -14.87 -23.29
C LEU A 145 6.04 -16.08 -24.21
N THR A 146 6.03 -17.30 -23.70
CA THR A 146 5.81 -18.56 -24.45
C THR A 146 4.50 -19.23 -24.08
#